data_AF-T2JVL1-F1
#
_entry.id   AF-T2JVL1-F1
#
_cell.length_a   1.000
_cell.length_b   1.000
_cell.length_c   1.000
_cell.angle_alpha   90.00
_cell.angle_beta   90.00
_cell.angle_gamma   90.00
#
_symmetry.space_group_name_H-M   'P 1'
#
loop_
_entity.id
_entity.type
_entity.pdbx_description
1 polymer ?
#
loop_
_entity_poly.entity_id
_entity_poly.type
_entity_poly.pdbx_seq_one_letter_code
_entity_poly.pdbx_strand_id
1 'polypeptide(L)'
;MLSYKAEMVGIKIIITEESYTSKASFLDNDPLPVYQKGQKNQVTFSGKRINRGLYRTGKRKLINADVNGSLNIMRKAVPNAFGHGIEGVVVHPVRVTPAK
;
A
#
# COMPACT_ATOMS: atom_id res chain seq x y z
N MET A 1 -10.67 -12.73 -13.40
CA MET A 1 -12.04 -12.54 -12.87
C MET A 1 -12.29 -11.12 -12.35
N LEU A 2 -11.35 -10.50 -11.62
CA LEU A 2 -11.54 -9.13 -11.10
C LEU A 2 -11.67 -8.07 -12.20
N SER A 3 -10.79 -8.09 -13.21
CA SER A 3 -10.81 -7.09 -14.29
C SER A 3 -12.15 -7.07 -15.04
N TYR A 4 -12.61 -8.25 -15.49
CA TYR A 4 -13.91 -8.41 -16.14
C TYR A 4 -15.09 -7.88 -15.30
N LYS A 5 -15.16 -8.23 -14.01
CA LYS A 5 -16.26 -7.77 -13.14
C LYS A 5 -16.23 -6.25 -12.90
N ALA A 6 -15.04 -5.67 -12.78
CA ALA A 6 -14.88 -4.23 -12.62
C ALA A 6 -15.28 -3.48 -13.89
N GLU A 7 -14.85 -3.96 -15.06
CA GLU A 7 -15.19 -3.39 -16.36
C GLU A 7 -16.70 -3.39 -16.61
N MET A 8 -17.42 -4.46 -16.25
CA MET A 8 -18.88 -4.54 -16.39
C MET A 8 -19.64 -3.43 -15.64
N VAL A 9 -19.07 -2.87 -14.58
CA VAL A 9 -19.68 -1.79 -13.79
C VAL A 9 -18.95 -0.45 -13.95
N GLY A 10 -18.10 -0.32 -14.97
CA GLY A 10 -17.39 0.93 -15.30
C GLY A 10 -16.21 1.26 -14.37
N ILE A 11 -15.70 0.30 -13.58
CA ILE A 11 -14.52 0.51 -12.73
C ILE A 11 -13.25 0.22 -13.52
N LYS A 12 -12.37 1.22 -13.64
CA LYS A 12 -11.06 1.08 -14.26
C LYS A 12 -10.08 0.32 -13.35
N ILE A 13 -9.44 -0.71 -13.89
CA ILE A 13 -8.40 -1.48 -13.19
C ILE A 13 -7.03 -1.01 -13.65
N ILE A 14 -6.13 -0.76 -12.70
CA ILE A 14 -4.73 -0.43 -12.94
C ILE A 14 -3.87 -1.57 -12.41
N ILE A 15 -3.12 -2.23 -13.30
CA ILE A 15 -2.16 -3.27 -12.93
C ILE A 15 -0.81 -2.59 -12.70
N THR A 16 -0.20 -2.83 -11.55
CA THR A 16 1.13 -2.32 -11.19
C THR A 16 1.98 -3.41 -10.56
N GLU A 17 3.30 -3.25 -10.60
CA GLU A 17 4.24 -4.14 -9.94
C GLU A 17 4.30 -3.91 -8.41
N GLU A 18 4.66 -4.96 -7.67
CA GLU A 18 4.56 -5.02 -6.20
C GLU A 18 5.94 -4.95 -5.48
N SER A 19 7.02 -4.56 -6.17
CA SER A 19 8.36 -4.55 -5.59
C SER A 19 8.40 -3.72 -4.30
N TYR A 20 8.90 -4.31 -3.22
CA TYR A 20 9.13 -3.65 -1.94
C TYR A 20 7.90 -3.08 -1.20
N THR A 21 6.68 -3.29 -1.67
CA THR A 21 5.44 -2.73 -1.07
C THR A 21 5.20 -3.21 0.37
N SER A 22 5.65 -4.42 0.71
CA SER A 22 5.57 -5.01 2.05
C SER A 22 6.75 -4.66 2.96
N LYS A 23 7.80 -4.03 2.42
CA LYS A 23 9.02 -3.66 3.15
C LYS A 23 9.07 -2.17 3.45
N ALA A 24 8.81 -1.34 2.44
CA ALA A 24 8.78 0.11 2.55
C ALA A 24 7.71 0.57 3.55
N SER A 25 8.04 1.59 4.34
CA SER A 25 7.09 2.24 5.22
C SER A 25 6.33 3.31 4.45
N PHE A 26 5.00 3.15 4.39
CA PHE A 26 4.15 4.17 3.80
C PHE A 26 4.24 5.49 4.57
N LEU A 27 4.14 5.43 5.90
CA LEU A 27 4.07 6.62 6.78
C LEU A 27 5.38 7.40 6.87
N ASP A 28 6.50 6.77 6.52
CA ASP A 28 7.82 7.43 6.49
C ASP A 28 8.21 7.85 5.07
N ASN A 29 7.31 7.69 4.09
CA ASN A 29 7.55 8.00 2.68
C ASN A 29 8.77 7.29 2.09
N ASP A 30 9.03 6.04 2.49
CA ASP A 30 10.14 5.27 1.95
C ASP A 30 10.08 5.21 0.41
N PRO A 31 11.24 5.19 -0.27
CA PRO A 31 11.30 5.06 -1.72
C PRO A 31 10.77 3.69 -2.16
N LEU A 32 10.13 3.65 -3.32
CA LEU A 32 9.48 2.46 -3.88
C LEU A 32 10.01 2.14 -5.28
N PRO A 33 11.30 1.78 -5.42
CA PRO A 33 11.87 1.47 -6.73
C PRO A 33 11.23 0.22 -7.35
N VAL A 34 11.31 0.12 -8.68
CA VAL A 34 11.03 -1.12 -9.39
C VAL A 34 12.23 -2.05 -9.20
N TYR A 35 11.99 -3.31 -8.84
CA TYR A 35 13.05 -4.31 -8.80
C TYR A 35 13.58 -4.58 -10.21
N GLN A 36 14.88 -4.46 -10.42
CA GLN A 36 15.55 -4.84 -11.66
C GLN A 36 16.61 -5.90 -11.38
N LYS A 37 16.49 -7.05 -12.03
CA LYS A 37 17.45 -8.16 -11.88
C LYS A 37 18.84 -7.68 -12.34
N GLY A 38 19.85 -7.83 -11.49
CA GLY A 38 21.22 -7.40 -11.78
C GLY A 38 21.58 -6.01 -11.28
N GLN A 39 20.60 -5.17 -10.90
CA GLN A 39 20.86 -3.95 -10.17
C GLN A 39 20.77 -4.22 -8.66
N LYS A 40 21.86 -3.93 -7.93
CA LYS A 40 21.80 -3.87 -6.48
C LYS A 40 21.04 -2.60 -6.09
N ASN A 41 19.72 -2.68 -6.02
CA ASN A 41 18.92 -1.66 -5.35
C ASN A 41 19.27 -1.69 -3.87
N GLN A 42 20.31 -0.94 -3.47
CA GLN A 42 20.64 -0.70 -2.06
C GLN A 42 19.63 0.32 -1.52
N VAL A 43 18.42 -0.18 -1.24
CA VAL A 43 17.40 0.62 -0.58
C VAL A 43 17.21 0.10 0.83
N THR A 44 17.52 0.97 1.78
CA THR A 44 17.24 0.74 3.19
C THR A 44 15.88 1.33 3.51
N PHE A 45 14.96 0.47 3.94
CA PHE A 45 13.63 0.87 4.38
C PHE A 45 13.66 1.24 5.87
N SER A 46 12.91 2.28 6.23
CA SER A 46 12.86 2.76 7.61
C SER A 46 12.02 1.85 8.51
N GLY A 47 10.97 1.23 7.95
CA GLY A 47 10.10 0.31 8.66
C GLY A 47 10.39 -1.16 8.40
N LYS A 48 9.65 -2.04 9.09
CA LYS A 48 9.74 -3.49 8.94
C LYS A 48 8.43 -4.18 9.29
N ARG A 49 8.11 -5.25 8.56
CA ARG A 49 7.06 -6.19 8.96
C ARG A 49 7.55 -6.99 10.17
N ILE A 50 6.73 -7.08 11.21
CA ILE A 50 7.04 -7.87 12.41
C ILE A 50 6.53 -9.30 12.22
N ASN A 51 5.24 -9.43 11.90
CA ASN A 51 4.58 -10.72 11.66
C ASN A 51 3.35 -10.52 10.75
N ARG A 52 2.53 -11.55 10.58
CA ARG A 52 1.29 -11.45 9.80
C ARG A 52 0.35 -10.43 10.44
N GLY A 53 -0.11 -9.47 9.64
CA GLY A 53 -1.02 -8.42 10.10
C GLY A 53 -0.36 -7.25 10.86
N LEU A 54 0.93 -7.31 11.21
CA LEU A 54 1.60 -6.24 11.97
C LEU A 54 2.86 -5.70 11.27
N TYR A 55 2.87 -4.39 11.06
CA TYR A 55 3.99 -3.64 10.50
C TYR A 55 4.42 -2.53 11.46
N ARG A 56 5.74 -2.30 11.56
CA ARG A 56 6.32 -1.22 12.36
C ARG A 56 7.04 -0.23 11.47
N THR A 57 6.61 1.02 11.55
CA THR A 57 7.24 2.18 10.87
C THR A 57 8.62 2.51 11.46
N GLY A 58 9.40 3.34 10.76
CA GLY A 58 10.65 3.90 11.27
C GLY A 58 10.46 4.70 12.56
N LYS A 59 9.33 5.41 12.68
CA LYS A 59 8.90 6.09 13.92
C LYS A 59 8.34 5.17 15.01
N ARG A 60 8.53 3.85 14.87
CA ARG A 60 8.07 2.80 15.82
C ARG A 60 6.55 2.72 16.03
N LYS A 61 5.74 3.38 15.20
CA LYS A 61 4.27 3.20 15.19
C LYS A 61 3.93 1.84 14.59
N LEU A 62 2.95 1.16 15.18
CA LEU A 62 2.41 -0.11 14.70
C LEU A 62 1.16 0.14 13.86
N ILE A 63 1.12 -0.44 12.67
CA ILE A 63 -0.03 -0.41 11.77
C ILE A 63 -0.27 -1.80 11.20
N ASN A 64 -1.45 -2.00 10.60
CA ASN A 64 -1.73 -3.25 9.92
C ASN A 64 -0.80 -3.40 8.68
N ALA A 65 -0.22 -4.60 8.52
CA ALA A 65 0.74 -4.85 7.43
C ALA A 65 0.09 -4.81 6.04
N ASP A 66 -1.15 -5.28 5.91
CA ASP A 66 -1.88 -5.29 4.65
C ASP A 66 -2.28 -3.85 4.28
N VAL A 67 -2.68 -3.03 5.27
CA VAL A 67 -2.91 -1.59 5.08
C VAL A 67 -1.65 -0.88 4.57
N ASN A 68 -0.47 -1.15 5.16
CA ASN A 68 0.79 -0.60 4.67
C ASN A 68 1.06 -1.01 3.21
N GLY A 69 0.88 -2.29 2.89
CA GLY A 69 1.04 -2.81 1.53
C GLY A 69 0.10 -2.15 0.52
N SER A 70 -1.19 -2.06 0.83
CA SER A 70 -2.21 -1.43 -0.02
C SER A 70 -1.92 0.05 -0.27
N LEU A 71 -1.49 0.78 0.75
CA LEU A 71 -1.13 2.20 0.61
C LEU A 71 0.13 2.40 -0.25
N ASN A 72 1.10 1.48 -0.17
CA ASN A 72 2.27 1.51 -1.05
C ASN A 72 1.92 1.15 -2.51
N ILE A 73 0.98 0.22 -2.74
CA ILE A 73 0.43 -0.03 -4.09
C ILE A 73 -0.23 1.22 -4.65
N MET A 74 -1.02 1.92 -3.83
CA MET A 74 -1.65 3.17 -4.23
C MET A 74 -0.60 4.23 -4.62
N ARG A 75 0.48 4.38 -3.86
CA ARG A 75 1.60 5.28 -4.21
C ARG A 75 2.28 4.91 -5.54
N LYS A 76 2.40 3.62 -5.87
CA LYS A 76 2.98 3.19 -7.15
C LYS A 76 2.04 3.46 -8.32
N ALA A 77 0.76 3.10 -8.19
CA ALA A 77 -0.21 3.26 -9.26
C ALA A 77 -0.60 4.73 -9.49
N VAL A 78 -0.64 5.53 -8.41
CA VAL A 78 -1.05 6.94 -8.42
C VAL A 78 -0.10 7.74 -7.52
N PRO A 79 1.08 8.16 -8.02
CA PRO A 79 2.10 8.86 -7.22
C PRO A 79 1.59 10.13 -6.53
N ASN A 80 0.68 10.84 -7.20
CA ASN A 80 0.07 12.07 -6.69
C ASN A 80 -1.19 11.82 -5.85
N ALA A 81 -1.48 10.57 -5.47
CA ALA A 81 -2.69 10.23 -4.69
C ALA A 81 -2.82 11.08 -3.43
N PHE A 82 -1.71 11.49 -2.81
CA PHE A 82 -1.71 12.30 -1.59
C PHE A 82 -1.24 13.75 -1.82
N GLY A 83 -0.98 14.16 -3.06
CA GLY A 83 -0.37 15.45 -3.39
C GLY A 83 -1.36 16.60 -3.65
N HIS A 84 -2.56 16.29 -4.15
CA HIS A 84 -3.58 17.30 -4.50
C HIS A 84 -4.80 17.28 -3.58
N GLY A 85 -4.74 16.49 -2.50
CA GLY A 85 -5.91 16.14 -1.70
C GLY A 85 -6.76 15.10 -2.44
N ILE A 86 -7.03 13.97 -1.81
CA ILE A 86 -8.12 13.10 -2.25
C ILE A 86 -9.40 13.80 -1.80
N GLU A 87 -10.31 14.15 -2.72
CA GLU A 87 -11.60 14.77 -2.38
C GLU A 87 -12.39 13.93 -1.35
N GLY A 88 -12.19 12.61 -1.34
CA GLY A 88 -12.63 11.73 -0.28
C GLY A 88 -12.27 10.26 -0.53
N VAL A 89 -12.11 9.49 0.54
CA VAL A 89 -12.00 8.03 0.45
C VAL A 89 -13.42 7.46 0.42
N VAL A 90 -13.76 6.75 -0.67
CA VAL A 90 -15.12 6.24 -0.93
C VAL A 90 -15.61 5.28 0.17
N VAL A 91 -14.70 4.53 0.80
CA VAL A 91 -15.03 3.57 1.87
C VAL A 91 -14.03 3.63 3.02
N HIS A 92 -14.53 3.85 4.23
CA HIS A 92 -13.76 3.76 5.47
C HIS A 92 -14.15 2.47 6.21
N PRO A 93 -13.40 1.36 6.06
CA PRO A 93 -13.72 0.13 6.77
C PRO A 93 -13.61 0.37 8.27
N VAL A 94 -14.73 0.24 8.96
CA VAL A 94 -14.82 0.27 10.42
C VAL A 94 -14.88 -1.16 10.96
N ARG A 95 -14.15 -1.41 12.05
CA ARG A 95 -14.30 -2.67 12.78
C ARG A 95 -15.62 -2.63 13.53
N VAL A 96 -16.58 -3.44 13.09
CA VAL A 96 -17.86 -3.64 13.79
C VAL A 96 -17.72 -4.89 14.66
N THR A 97 -18.01 -4.76 15.95
CA THR A 97 -18.22 -5.90 16.83
C THR A 97 -19.74 -6.08 16.93
N PRO A 98 -20.32 -7.16 16.37
CA PRO A 98 -21.75 -7.41 16.51
C PRO A 98 -22.11 -7.54 18.00
N ALA A 99 -23.21 -6.92 18.42
CA ALA A 99 -23.78 -7.20 19.74
C ALA A 99 -24.18 -8.68 19.81
N LYS A 100 -24.00 -9.30 20.99
CA LYS A 100 -24.38 -10.70 21.24
C LYS A 100 -25.87 -10.91 21.07
#